data_AF-A0A5P9H975-F1
#
_entry.id   AF-A0A5P9H975-F1
#
_cell.length_a   1.000
_cell.length_b   1.000
_cell.length_c   1.000
_cell.angle_alpha   90.00
_cell.angle_beta   90.00
_cell.angle_gamma   90.00
#
_symmetry.space_group_name_H-M   'P 1'
#
loop_
_entity.id
_entity.type
_entity.pdbx_description
1 polymer ?
#
loop_
_entity_poly.entity_id
_entity_poly.type
_entity_poly.pdbx_seq_one_letter_code
_entity_poly.pdbx_strand_id
1 'polypeptide(L)'
;MSQTATKGGPRARQAAMLCRSAAFRLYLDRRRRHKFGLTDSQLPDGTHDEQDARDWLCAACGIESRAELDHRPEAERIFRQIRNRFNAWRARNRETS
;
A
#
# COMPACT_ATOMS: atom_id res chain seq x y z
N MET A 1 18.56 -29.68 5.95
CA MET A 1 17.61 -28.93 5.10
C MET A 1 16.62 -28.21 6.02
N SER A 2 16.99 -27.05 6.56
CA SER A 2 16.16 -26.36 7.57
C SER A 2 15.33 -25.28 6.88
N GLN A 3 14.04 -25.57 6.68
CA GLN A 3 13.03 -24.59 6.26
C GLN A 3 12.94 -23.50 7.33
N THR A 4 13.60 -22.37 7.09
CA THR A 4 13.40 -21.17 7.91
C THR A 4 12.05 -20.58 7.54
N ALA A 5 11.11 -20.64 8.49
CA ALA A 5 9.88 -19.86 8.49
C ALA A 5 10.13 -18.47 7.89
N THR A 6 9.38 -18.11 6.86
CA THR A 6 9.52 -16.91 6.02
C THR A 6 9.31 -15.65 6.87
N LYS A 7 10.31 -15.29 7.69
CA LYS A 7 10.36 -14.02 8.40
C LYS A 7 10.40 -12.94 7.32
N GLY A 8 9.31 -12.17 7.21
CA GLY A 8 9.21 -11.08 6.25
C GLY A 8 10.46 -10.20 6.34
N GLY A 9 11.14 -10.04 5.21
CA GLY A 9 12.38 -9.30 5.14
C GLY A 9 12.17 -7.78 5.28
N PRO A 10 13.21 -6.99 4.98
CA PRO A 10 13.14 -5.53 5.08
C PRO A 10 12.01 -4.93 4.23
N ARG A 11 11.64 -5.51 3.08
CA ARG A 11 10.54 -5.02 2.23
C ARG A 11 9.18 -5.29 2.84
N ALA A 12 8.96 -6.50 3.36
CA ALA A 12 7.74 -6.84 4.06
C ALA A 12 7.47 -5.87 5.23
N ARG A 13 8.53 -5.53 5.99
CA ARG A 13 8.44 -4.57 7.09
C ARG A 13 8.13 -3.15 6.61
N GLN A 14 8.79 -2.70 5.54
CA GLN A 14 8.51 -1.40 4.92
C GLN A 14 7.07 -1.30 4.42
N ALA A 15 6.57 -2.36 3.78
CA ALA A 15 5.19 -2.45 3.33
C ALA A 15 4.20 -2.37 4.50
N ALA A 16 4.47 -3.09 5.60
CA ALA A 16 3.64 -3.02 6.80
C ALA A 16 3.59 -1.60 7.39
N MET A 17 4.73 -0.92 7.53
CA MET A 17 4.76 0.48 7.99
C MET A 17 3.99 1.43 7.06
N LEU A 18 4.06 1.20 5.74
CA LEU A 18 3.30 1.97 4.76
C LEU A 18 1.79 1.77 4.94
N CYS A 19 1.34 0.52 5.09
CA CYS A 19 -0.08 0.19 5.31
C CYS A 19 -0.65 0.80 6.61
N ARG A 20 0.20 0.95 7.63
CA ARG A 20 -0.18 1.59 8.89
C ARG A 20 -0.29 3.12 8.79
N SER A 21 0.30 3.72 7.76
CA SER A 21 0.33 5.18 7.61
C SER A 21 -1.05 5.73 7.22
N ALA A 22 -1.63 6.61 8.03
CA ALA A 22 -2.91 7.26 7.74
C ALA A 22 -2.92 7.98 6.36
N ALA A 23 -1.81 8.64 6.01
CA ALA A 23 -1.67 9.27 4.69
C ALA A 23 -1.77 8.27 3.54
N PHE A 24 -1.29 7.04 3.71
CA PHE A 24 -1.38 6.01 2.67
C PHE A 24 -2.81 5.49 2.53
N ARG A 25 -3.52 5.29 3.65
CA ARG A 25 -4.94 4.95 3.66
C ARG A 25 -5.77 6.00 2.93
N LEU A 26 -5.54 7.28 3.22
CA LEU A 26 -6.16 8.42 2.54
C LEU A 26 -5.90 8.41 1.02
N TYR A 27 -4.68 8.09 0.59
CA TYR A 27 -4.35 7.93 -0.83
C TYR A 27 -5.19 6.82 -1.49
N LEU A 28 -5.40 5.70 -0.80
CA LEU A 28 -6.25 4.60 -1.30
C LEU A 28 -7.72 5.00 -1.38
N ASP A 29 -8.25 5.68 -0.36
CA ASP A 29 -9.61 6.21 -0.37
C ASP A 29 -9.84 7.08 -1.60
N ARG A 30 -8.97 8.08 -1.84
CA ARG A 30 -9.11 8.98 -2.99
C ARG A 30 -8.95 8.26 -4.32
N ARG A 31 -8.03 7.30 -4.40
CA ARG A 31 -7.85 6.49 -5.62
C ARG A 31 -9.08 5.64 -5.91
N ARG A 32 -9.67 5.01 -4.89
CA ARG A 32 -10.89 4.20 -5.02
C ARG A 32 -12.07 5.08 -5.38
N ARG A 33 -12.22 6.22 -4.72
CA ARG A 33 -13.23 7.24 -5.02
C ARG A 33 -13.19 7.63 -6.50
N HIS A 34 -12.01 7.97 -7.02
CA HIS A 34 -11.83 8.30 -8.43
C HIS A 34 -12.08 7.11 -9.37
N LYS A 35 -11.66 5.90 -9.00
CA LYS A 35 -11.83 4.70 -9.85
C LYS A 35 -13.30 4.31 -10.02
N PHE A 36 -14.10 4.45 -8.95
CA PHE A 36 -15.51 4.06 -8.94
C PHE A 36 -16.46 5.26 -9.12
N GLY A 37 -15.95 6.48 -9.31
CA GLY A 37 -16.77 7.68 -9.44
C GLY A 37 -17.60 8.00 -8.20
N LEU A 38 -17.12 7.64 -7.01
CA LEU A 38 -17.84 7.84 -5.75
C LEU A 38 -17.68 9.30 -5.27
N THR A 39 -18.62 9.77 -4.46
CA THR A 39 -18.51 11.07 -3.77
C THR A 39 -17.86 10.92 -2.39
N ASP A 40 -17.54 12.04 -1.73
CA ASP A 40 -17.04 12.04 -0.35
C ASP A 40 -18.01 11.37 0.63
N SER A 41 -19.31 11.49 0.37
CA SER A 41 -20.34 10.93 1.23
C SER A 41 -20.47 9.42 1.09
N GLN A 42 -20.10 8.86 -0.08
CA GLN A 42 -20.17 7.42 -0.33
C GLN A 42 -18.92 6.67 0.12
N LEU A 43 -17.75 7.32 0.07
CA LEU A 43 -16.50 6.74 0.54
C LEU A 43 -15.72 7.83 1.29
N PRO A 44 -16.01 8.06 2.57
CA PRO A 44 -15.32 9.07 3.36
C PRO A 44 -13.83 8.74 3.54
N ASP A 45 -13.04 9.78 3.80
CA ASP A 45 -11.62 9.65 4.05
C ASP A 45 -11.39 8.84 5.36
N GLY A 46 -10.56 7.81 5.32
CA GLY A 46 -10.36 6.89 6.43
C GLY A 46 -11.24 5.64 6.39
N THR A 47 -11.89 5.34 5.27
CA THR A 47 -12.63 4.08 5.09
C THR A 47 -11.69 2.88 5.00
N HIS A 48 -10.49 3.04 4.41
CA HIS A 48 -9.51 1.97 4.37
C HIS A 48 -8.73 1.87 5.68
N ASP A 49 -8.64 0.65 6.22
CA ASP A 49 -7.79 0.35 7.36
C ASP A 49 -6.45 -0.30 6.94
N GLU A 50 -5.66 -0.76 7.92
CA GLU A 50 -4.37 -1.39 7.64
C GLU A 50 -4.53 -2.68 6.82
N GLN A 51 -5.61 -3.43 7.04
CA GLN A 51 -5.83 -4.71 6.39
C GLN A 51 -6.22 -4.51 4.94
N ASP A 52 -7.10 -3.53 4.65
CA ASP A 52 -7.41 -3.14 3.28
C ASP A 52 -6.17 -2.63 2.54
N ALA A 53 -5.36 -1.80 3.19
CA ALA A 53 -4.14 -1.29 2.59
C ALA A 53 -3.14 -2.41 2.26
N ARG A 54 -3.05 -3.41 3.14
CA ARG A 54 -2.27 -4.63 2.91
C ARG A 54 -2.82 -5.41 1.73
N ASP A 55 -4.12 -5.70 1.73
CA ASP A 55 -4.78 -6.52 0.72
C ASP A 55 -4.63 -5.90 -0.67
N TRP A 56 -4.90 -4.59 -0.75
CA TRP A 56 -4.67 -3.81 -1.97
C TRP A 56 -3.21 -3.86 -2.43
N LEU A 57 -2.25 -3.75 -1.50
CA LEU A 57 -0.83 -3.81 -1.85
C LEU A 57 -0.44 -5.20 -2.37
N CYS A 58 -0.91 -6.26 -1.71
CA CYS A 58 -0.73 -7.64 -2.12
C CYS A 58 -1.29 -7.88 -3.52
N ALA A 59 -2.55 -7.51 -3.75
CA ALA A 59 -3.22 -7.60 -5.06
C ALA A 59 -2.50 -6.78 -6.13
N ALA A 60 -2.04 -5.56 -5.82
CA ALA A 60 -1.31 -4.73 -6.76
C ALA A 60 0.06 -5.31 -7.12
N CYS A 61 0.74 -5.96 -6.17
CA CYS A 61 2.04 -6.59 -6.37
C CYS A 61 1.96 -8.02 -6.94
N GLY A 62 0.75 -8.61 -7.02
CA GLY A 62 0.55 -9.99 -7.47
C GLY A 62 1.08 -11.04 -6.50
N ILE A 63 1.00 -10.76 -5.20
CA ILE A 63 1.45 -11.63 -4.11
C ILE A 63 0.31 -11.84 -3.12
N GLU A 64 0.34 -12.92 -2.35
CA GLU A 64 -0.66 -13.19 -1.32
C GLU A 64 -0.21 -12.61 0.03
N SER A 65 1.10 -12.59 0.27
CA SER A 65 1.66 -12.08 1.52
C SER A 65 2.78 -11.07 1.30
N ARG A 66 2.82 -10.04 2.16
CA ARG A 66 3.90 -9.03 2.20
C ARG A 66 5.29 -9.66 2.34
N ALA A 67 5.40 -10.85 2.93
CA ALA A 67 6.65 -11.58 3.05
C ALA A 67 7.25 -11.94 1.68
N GLU A 68 6.42 -12.13 0.66
CA GLU A 68 6.87 -12.44 -0.70
C GLU A 68 7.55 -11.25 -1.40
N LEU A 69 7.36 -10.02 -0.93
CA LEU A 69 8.03 -8.84 -1.49
C LEU A 69 9.55 -8.96 -1.49
N ASP A 70 10.11 -9.65 -0.49
CA ASP A 70 11.54 -9.86 -0.36
C ASP A 70 12.07 -11.00 -1.25
N HIS A 71 11.18 -11.88 -1.71
CA HIS A 71 11.54 -13.04 -2.55
C HIS A 71 11.25 -12.81 -4.03
N ARG A 72 10.29 -11.94 -4.35
CA ARG A 72 9.83 -11.69 -5.72
C ARG A 72 10.30 -10.32 -6.21
N PRO A 73 11.32 -10.25 -7.08
CA PRO A 73 11.85 -8.97 -7.56
C PRO A 73 10.82 -8.17 -8.39
N GLU A 74 9.88 -8.86 -9.04
CA GLU A 74 8.75 -8.21 -9.74
C GLU A 74 7.84 -7.46 -8.77
N ALA A 75 7.45 -8.12 -7.67
CA ALA A 75 6.64 -7.52 -6.62
C ALA A 75 7.36 -6.33 -5.98
N GLU A 76 8.67 -6.44 -5.76
CA GLU A 76 9.50 -5.33 -5.27
C GLU A 76 9.47 -4.13 -6.23
N ARG A 77 9.59 -4.36 -7.54
CA ARG A 77 9.54 -3.32 -8.56
C ARG A 77 8.19 -2.60 -8.57
N ILE A 78 7.08 -3.34 -8.42
CA ILE A 78 5.74 -2.74 -8.32
C ILE A 78 5.60 -1.96 -7.02
N PHE A 79 6.05 -2.51 -5.89
CA PHE A 79 6.05 -1.82 -4.60
C PHE A 79 6.79 -0.49 -4.66
N ARG A 80 7.98 -0.45 -5.27
CA ARG A 80 8.74 0.79 -5.49
C ARG A 80 7.95 1.81 -6.31
N GLN A 81 7.26 1.40 -7.38
CA GLN A 81 6.42 2.30 -8.17
C GLN A 81 5.24 2.85 -7.36
N ILE A 82 4.56 2.02 -6.58
CA ILE A 82 3.48 2.44 -5.69
C ILE A 82 3.98 3.48 -4.70
N ARG A 83 5.13 3.21 -4.05
CA ARG A 83 5.76 4.14 -3.11
C ARG A 83 6.11 5.48 -3.76
N ASN A 84 6.64 5.45 -4.99
CA ASN A 84 6.98 6.68 -5.71
C ASN A 84 5.72 7.49 -6.06
N ARG A 85 4.65 6.84 -6.55
CA ARG A 85 3.36 7.49 -6.82
C ARG A 85 2.76 8.09 -5.55
N PHE A 86 2.82 7.35 -4.44
CA PHE A 86 2.36 7.82 -3.15
C PHE A 86 3.18 9.02 -2.66
N ASN A 87 4.51 8.98 -2.76
CA ASN A 87 5.36 10.10 -2.37
C ASN A 87 5.09 11.35 -3.22
N ALA A 88 4.88 11.20 -4.53
CA ALA A 88 4.51 12.30 -5.41
C ALA A 88 3.12 12.89 -5.06
N TRP A 89 2.14 12.02 -4.78
CA TRP A 89 0.82 12.46 -4.30
C TRP A 89 0.93 13.15 -2.95
N ARG A 90 1.72 12.59 -2.01
CA ARG A 90 1.95 13.16 -0.69
C ARG A 90 2.61 14.52 -0.79
N ALA A 91 3.62 14.70 -1.64
CA ALA A 91 4.25 16.00 -1.86
C ALA A 91 3.23 17.07 -2.27
N ARG A 92 2.36 16.74 -3.24
CA ARG A 92 1.28 17.64 -3.70
C ARG A 92 0.21 17.93 -2.65
N ASN A 93 -0.05 16.99 -1.74
CA ASN A 93 -1.06 17.16 -0.67
C ASN A 93 -0.48 17.77 0.61
N ARG A 94 0.85 17.84 0.74
CA ARG A 94 1.55 18.40 1.90
C ARG A 94 1.63 19.93 1.85
N GLU A 95 1.33 20.53 0.70
CA GLU A 95 1.17 21.98 0.51
C GLU A 95 -0.18 22.50 1.04
N THR A 96 -1.02 21.62 1.60
CA THR A 96 -2.37 21.94 2.12
C THR A 96 -2.51 21.56 3.60
N SER A 97 -1.45 21.70 4.40
CA SER A 97 -1.49 21.63 5.88
C SER A 97 -0.98 22.92 6.49
#